data_AF-A0A838VKB8-F1
#
_entry.id   AF-A0A838VKB8-F1
#
_cell.length_a   1.000
_cell.length_b   1.000
_cell.length_c   1.000
_cell.angle_alpha   90.00
_cell.angle_beta   90.00
_cell.angle_gamma   90.00
#
_symmetry.space_group_name_H-M   'P 1'
#
loop_
_entity.id
_entity.type
_entity.pdbx_description
1 polymer ?
#
loop_
_entity_poly.entity_id
_entity_poly.type
_entity_poly.pdbx_seq_one_letter_code
_entity_poly.pdbx_strand_id
1 'polypeptide(L)' 'MTKRTTIVLPDAIYEDLQHWASEEGRPTANLVAFLVEQAIRLKYPEKYPSPKKDKGAA' A
#
# COMPACT_ATOMS: atom_id res chain seq x y z
N MET A 1 8.31 -4.79 -14.72
CA MET A 1 7.43 -3.91 -15.51
C MET A 1 6.30 -3.42 -14.63
N THR A 2 6.09 -2.10 -14.54
CA THR A 2 5.05 -1.48 -13.70
C THR A 2 3.96 -0.87 -14.57
N LYS A 3 2.70 -0.90 -14.12
CA LYS A 3 1.56 -0.28 -14.80
C LYS A 3 0.98 0.84 -13.94
N ARG A 4 0.45 1.90 -14.57
CA ARG A 4 -0.21 3.03 -13.90
C ARG A 4 -1.73 2.86 -13.99
N THR A 5 -2.43 3.20 -12.92
CA THR A 5 -3.90 3.27 -12.89
C THR A 5 -4.33 4.56 -12.19
N THR A 6 -5.54 5.01 -12.48
CA THR A 6 -6.20 6.12 -11.77
C THR A 6 -7.15 5.54 -10.72
N ILE A 7 -7.20 6.13 -9.53
CA ILE A 7 -8.08 5.73 -8.43
C ILE A 7 -8.95 6.92 -8.06
N VAL A 8 -10.25 6.68 -7.92
CA VAL A 8 -11.24 7.67 -7.48
C VAL A 8 -11.73 7.25 -6.11
N LEU A 9 -11.68 8.16 -5.14
CA LEU A 9 -12.11 7.94 -3.75
C LEU A 9 -13.10 9.04 -3.36
N PRO A 10 -13.99 8.80 -2.39
CA PRO A 10 -14.75 9.87 -1.75
C PRO A 10 -13.82 10.91 -1.13
N ASP A 11 -14.20 12.18 -1.18
CA ASP A 11 -13.37 13.31 -0.75
C ASP A 11 -12.83 13.13 0.68
N ALA A 12 -13.70 12.83 1.65
CA ALA A 12 -13.30 12.61 3.04
C ALA A 12 -12.24 11.50 3.21
N ILE A 13 -12.33 10.43 2.41
CA ILE A 13 -11.36 9.33 2.44
C ILE A 13 -10.03 9.76 1.81
N TYR A 14 -10.08 10.58 0.76
CA TYR A 14 -8.88 11.11 0.14
C TYR A 14 -8.15 12.09 1.07
N GLU A 15 -8.88 12.92 1.82
CA GLU A 15 -8.32 13.81 2.83
C GLU A 15 -7.57 13.03 3.92
N ASP A 16 -8.19 12.00 4.51
CA ASP A 16 -7.53 11.14 5.52
C ASP A 16 -6.27 10.47 4.95
N LEU A 17 -6.32 10.02 3.71
CA LEU A 17 -5.19 9.44 3.00
C LEU A 17 -4.07 10.47 2.76
N GLN A 18 -4.40 11.74 2.49
CA GLN A 18 -3.42 12.81 2.37
C GLN A 18 -2.76 13.09 3.72
N HIS A 19 -3.55 13.14 4.81
CA HIS A 19 -3.03 13.31 6.16
C HIS A 19 -2.05 12.20 6.52
N TRP A 20 -2.42 10.94 6.31
CA TRP A 20 -1.52 9.81 6.57
C TRP A 20 -0.23 9.87 5.73
N ALA A 21 -0.33 10.23 4.44
CA ALA A 21 0.85 10.39 3.61
C ALA A 21 1.79 11.51 4.11
N SER A 22 1.22 12.61 4.61
CA SER A 22 1.97 13.71 5.22
C SER A 22 2.66 13.29 6.52
N GLU A 23 2.01 12.51 7.38
CA GLU A 23 2.61 11.96 8.61
C GLU A 23 3.80 11.05 8.32
N GLU A 24 3.74 10.27 7.25
CA GLU A 24 4.86 9.41 6.80
C GLU A 24 5.92 10.17 5.97
N GLY A 25 5.70 11.45 5.65
CA GLY A 25 6.62 12.24 4.83
C GLY A 25 6.78 11.73 3.40
N ARG A 26 5.74 11.10 2.84
CA ARG A 26 5.76 10.48 1.49
C ARG A 26 4.67 11.06 0.58
N PRO A 27 4.83 10.99 -0.75
CA PRO A 27 3.76 11.35 -1.67
C PRO A 27 2.51 10.48 -1.49
N THR A 28 1.32 11.08 -1.52
CA THR A 28 0.03 10.38 -1.41
C THR A 28 -0.12 9.24 -2.43
N ALA A 29 0.32 9.45 -3.67
CA ALA A 29 0.31 8.42 -4.70
C ALA A 29 1.14 7.19 -4.33
N ASN A 30 2.27 7.39 -3.65
CA ASN A 30 3.12 6.28 -3.18
C ASN A 30 2.46 5.56 -2.01
N LEU A 31 1.74 6.26 -1.13
CA LEU A 31 0.92 5.65 -0.08
C LEU A 31 -0.16 4.75 -0.70
N VAL A 32 -0.95 5.29 -1.62
CA VAL A 32 -1.99 4.52 -2.31
C VAL A 32 -1.43 3.29 -3.02
N ALA A 33 -0.32 3.43 -3.75
CA ALA A 33 0.29 2.30 -4.46
C ALA A 33 0.64 1.16 -3.50
N PHE A 34 1.22 1.49 -2.35
CA PHE A 34 1.54 0.52 -1.31
C PHE A 34 0.29 -0.12 -0.69
N LEU A 35 -0.71 0.68 -0.32
CA LEU A 35 -1.94 0.17 0.29
C LEU A 35 -2.69 -0.79 -0.65
N VAL A 36 -2.78 -0.42 -1.93
CA VAL A 36 -3.36 -1.30 -2.97
C VAL A 36 -2.55 -2.58 -3.10
N GLU A 37 -1.22 -2.51 -3.10
CA GLU A 37 -0.37 -3.69 -3.14
C GLU A 37 -0.62 -4.61 -1.93
N GLN A 38 -0.67 -4.07 -0.72
CA GLN A 38 -0.95 -4.86 0.50
C GLN A 38 -2.33 -5.53 0.42
N ALA A 39 -3.35 -4.81 -0.06
CA ALA A 39 -4.70 -5.37 -0.23
C ALA A 39 -4.70 -6.55 -1.24
N ILE A 40 -3.98 -6.43 -2.36
CA ILE A 40 -3.86 -7.51 -3.36
C ILE A 40 -3.09 -8.71 -2.80
N ARG A 41 -2.01 -8.49 -2.04
CA ARG A 41 -1.25 -9.56 -1.38
C ARG A 41 -2.12 -10.31 -0.38
N LEU A 42 -2.91 -9.59 0.42
CA LEU A 42 -3.86 -10.18 1.36
C LEU A 42 -4.96 -10.98 0.64
N LYS A 43 -5.42 -10.52 -0.52
CA LYS A 43 -6.45 -11.21 -1.32
C LYS A 43 -5.93 -12.49 -1.99
N TYR A 44 -4.66 -12.53 -2.39
CA TYR A 44 -4.04 -13.66 -3.10
C TYR A 44 -2.76 -14.15 -2.41
N PRO A 45 -2.86 -14.68 -1.17
CA PRO A 45 -1.69 -15.05 -0.37
C PRO A 45 -0.84 -16.16 -1.01
N GLU A 46 -1.48 -17.11 -1.70
CA GLU A 46 -0.79 -18.20 -2.42
C GLU A 46 0.07 -17.68 -3.58
N LYS A 47 -0.34 -16.58 -4.22
CA LYS A 47 0.36 -15.99 -5.37
C LYS A 47 1.44 -15.01 -4.93
N TYR A 48 1.24 -14.35 -3.80
CA TYR A 48 2.15 -13.37 -3.24
C TYR A 48 2.49 -13.76 -1.80
N PRO A 49 3.29 -14.82 -1.59
CA PRO A 49 3.68 -15.20 -0.24
C PRO A 49 4.35 -13.99 0.41
N SER A 50 3.87 -13.63 1.61
CA SER A 50 4.58 -12.65 2.43
C SER A 50 6.02 -13.15 2.58
N PRO A 51 7.05 -12.29 2.46
CA PRO A 51 8.39 -12.70 2.84
C PRO A 51 8.28 -13.21 4.27
N LYS A 52 8.44 -14.53 4.45
CA LYS A 52 8.48 -15.14 5.78
C LYS A 52 9.49 -14.30 6.55
N LYS A 53 9.11 -13.77 7.71
CA LYS A 53 10.09 -13.28 8.67
C LYS A 53 11.01 -14.47 8.93
N ASP A 54 12.15 -14.52 8.26
CA ASP A 54 13.26 -15.35 8.69
C ASP A 54 13.59 -14.88 10.10
N LYS A 55 13.11 -15.64 11.08
CA LYS A 55 13.60 -15.59 12.45
C LYS A 55 15.06 -16.04 12.40
N GLY A 56 15.97 -15.09 12.28
CA GLY A 56 17.41 -15.25 12.49
C GLY A 56 18.06 -13.87 12.46
N ALA A 57 18.80 -13.39 13.46
CA ALA A 57 19.44 -14.06 14.58
C ALA A 57 19.37 -13.15 15.82
N ALA A 58 19.17 -13.80 16.98
CA ALA A 58 19.57 -13.29 18.28
C ALA A 58 21.10 -13.37 18.43
#